data_AF-A0A1B7NCK0-F1
#
_entry.id   AF-A0A1B7NCK0-F1
#
_cell.length_a   1.000
_cell.length_b   1.000
_cell.length_c   1.000
_cell.angle_alpha   90.00
_cell.angle_beta   90.00
_cell.angle_gamma   90.00
#
_symmetry.space_group_name_H-M   'P 1'
#
loop_
_entity.id
_entity.type
_entity.pdbx_description
1 polymer ?
#
loop_
_entity_poly.entity_id
_entity_poly.type
_entity_poly.pdbx_seq_one_letter_code
_entity_poly.pdbx_strand_id
1 'polypeptide(L)'
;MNEGRSKRTVKYRRNEDMWAYVASGKRLPVQWSAWLTHTRPDPPTTEELQADLARQRRVKMNAAILEAKDQKERANRARLVAPSLHSETEKEAPSASQNVSTNQKLERPESDHRPGQQTRDPWAEASKGTDEPQSWSPVAGRR
;
A
#
# COMPACT_ATOMS: atom_id res chain seq x y z
N MET A 1 -0.19 -15.04 -43.08
CA MET A 1 -1.55 -14.51 -43.33
C MET A 1 -2.11 -14.07 -41.98
N ASN A 2 -2.25 -12.77 -41.73
CA ASN A 2 -2.90 -12.28 -40.51
C ASN A 2 -4.41 -12.27 -40.75
N GLU A 3 -5.02 -13.45 -40.74
CA GLU A 3 -6.47 -13.62 -40.71
C GLU A 3 -7.02 -13.08 -39.38
N GLY A 4 -7.41 -11.81 -39.42
CA GLY A 4 -8.75 -11.42 -38.98
C GLY A 4 -9.01 -11.34 -37.48
N ARG A 5 -8.20 -10.62 -36.70
CA ARG A 5 -8.73 -10.10 -35.42
C ARG A 5 -9.80 -9.05 -35.73
N SER A 6 -11.04 -9.32 -35.33
CA SER A 6 -12.15 -8.37 -35.48
C SER A 6 -11.78 -7.03 -34.83
N LYS A 7 -11.97 -5.93 -35.57
CA LYS A 7 -11.74 -4.59 -35.04
C LYS A 7 -12.71 -4.34 -33.89
N ARG A 8 -12.18 -3.93 -32.73
CA ARG A 8 -12.96 -3.51 -31.57
C ARG A 8 -12.93 -1.98 -31.53
N THR A 9 -14.10 -1.34 -31.54
CA THR A 9 -14.24 0.13 -31.59
C THR A 9 -15.20 0.61 -30.52
N VAL A 10 -14.91 1.75 -29.91
CA VAL A 10 -15.83 2.43 -28.97
C VAL A 10 -16.60 3.51 -29.71
N LYS A 11 -17.92 3.49 -29.59
CA LYS A 11 -18.77 4.59 -30.04
C LYS A 11 -19.07 5.51 -28.85
N TYR A 12 -18.54 6.71 -28.90
CA TYR A 12 -18.83 7.74 -27.90
C TYR A 12 -20.23 8.31 -28.10
N ARG A 13 -20.85 8.77 -27.01
CA ARG A 13 -22.22 9.33 -27.05
C ARG A 13 -22.25 10.68 -27.78
N ARG A 14 -21.23 11.52 -27.54
CA ARG A 14 -21.04 12.81 -28.22
C ARG A 14 -19.62 12.88 -28.78
N ASN A 15 -19.43 13.66 -29.85
CA ASN A 15 -18.11 13.84 -30.45
C ASN A 15 -17.13 14.57 -29.52
N GLU A 16 -17.63 15.45 -28.65
CA GLU A 16 -16.83 16.11 -27.61
C GLU A 16 -16.26 15.12 -26.59
N ASP A 17 -17.00 14.04 -26.29
CA ASP A 17 -16.54 13.01 -25.34
C ASP A 17 -15.29 12.31 -25.89
N MET A 18 -15.22 12.08 -27.20
CA MET A 18 -14.03 11.50 -27.84
C MET A 18 -12.78 12.34 -27.55
N TRP A 19 -12.86 13.65 -27.74
CA TRP A 19 -11.75 14.55 -27.43
C TRP A 19 -11.45 14.61 -25.92
N ALA A 20 -12.46 14.53 -25.07
CA ALA A 20 -12.25 14.44 -23.63
C ALA A 20 -11.46 13.18 -23.23
N TYR A 21 -11.75 12.04 -23.86
CA TYR A 21 -11.06 10.78 -23.56
C TYR A 21 -9.67 10.66 -24.20
N VAL A 22 -9.46 11.29 -25.36
CA VAL A 22 -8.20 11.19 -26.11
C VAL A 22 -7.21 12.32 -25.75
N ALA A 23 -7.71 13.55 -25.57
CA ALA A 23 -6.88 14.74 -25.39
C ALA A 23 -6.93 15.33 -23.97
N SER A 24 -8.06 15.24 -23.26
CA SER A 24 -8.25 15.96 -21.98
C SER A 24 -7.81 15.19 -20.73
N GLY A 25 -6.99 14.14 -20.87
CA GLY A 25 -6.47 13.34 -19.76
C GLY A 25 -7.49 12.44 -19.05
N LYS A 26 -8.77 12.47 -19.43
CA LYS A 26 -9.76 11.50 -18.92
C LYS A 26 -9.47 10.16 -19.59
N ARG A 27 -8.88 9.21 -18.88
CA ARG A 27 -8.59 7.88 -19.45
C ARG A 27 -9.81 6.98 -19.35
N LEU A 28 -10.02 6.17 -20.39
CA LEU A 28 -10.95 5.03 -20.31
C LEU A 28 -10.53 4.12 -19.14
N PRO A 29 -11.50 3.46 -18.47
CA PRO A 29 -11.17 2.43 -17.48
C PRO A 29 -10.23 1.39 -18.08
N VAL A 30 -9.26 0.94 -17.29
CA VAL A 30 -8.20 0.04 -17.77
C VAL A 30 -8.76 -1.24 -18.40
N GLN A 31 -9.88 -1.74 -17.88
CA GLN A 31 -10.56 -2.93 -18.38
C GLN A 31 -11.07 -2.75 -19.82
N TRP A 32 -11.57 -1.55 -20.15
CA TRP A 32 -11.96 -1.23 -21.53
C TRP A 32 -10.74 -1.18 -22.43
N SER A 33 -9.64 -0.56 -21.99
CA SER A 33 -8.41 -0.53 -22.79
C SER A 33 -7.87 -1.94 -23.06
N ALA A 34 -7.87 -2.82 -22.06
CA ALA A 34 -7.41 -4.21 -22.20
C ALA A 34 -8.29 -5.04 -23.15
N TRP A 35 -9.60 -4.78 -23.17
CA TRP A 35 -10.49 -5.40 -24.14
C TRP A 35 -10.27 -4.84 -25.55
N LEU A 36 -10.08 -3.53 -25.71
CA LEU A 36 -9.82 -2.91 -27.01
C LEU A 36 -8.47 -3.33 -27.63
N THR A 37 -7.45 -3.60 -26.80
CA THR A 37 -6.15 -4.12 -27.24
C THR A 37 -6.11 -5.64 -27.41
N HIS A 38 -7.27 -6.32 -27.33
CA HIS A 38 -7.41 -7.78 -27.41
C HIS A 38 -6.58 -8.55 -26.38
N THR A 39 -6.16 -7.91 -25.28
CA THR A 39 -5.50 -8.57 -24.15
C THR A 39 -6.52 -9.32 -23.29
N ARG A 40 -7.76 -8.84 -23.27
CA ARG A 40 -8.89 -9.49 -22.61
C ARG A 40 -9.89 -10.04 -23.65
N PRO A 41 -10.35 -11.29 -23.54
CA PRO A 41 -11.32 -11.86 -24.48
C PRO A 41 -12.69 -11.18 -24.35
N ASP A 42 -13.23 -11.14 -23.14
CA ASP A 42 -14.57 -10.66 -22.83
C ASP A 42 -14.60 -9.16 -22.50
N PRO A 43 -15.68 -8.44 -22.88
CA PRO A 43 -15.84 -7.05 -22.50
C PRO A 43 -16.02 -6.92 -20.97
N PRO A 44 -15.61 -5.79 -20.38
CA PRO A 44 -15.88 -5.52 -18.97
C PRO A 44 -17.38 -5.39 -18.70
N THR A 45 -17.84 -5.90 -17.55
CA THR A 45 -19.23 -5.73 -17.10
C THR A 45 -19.40 -4.42 -16.33
N THR A 46 -20.62 -3.90 -16.26
CA THR A 46 -20.91 -2.67 -15.50
C THR A 46 -20.63 -2.83 -14.01
N GLU A 47 -20.94 -3.99 -13.43
CA GLU A 47 -20.69 -4.31 -12.03
C GLU A 47 -19.19 -4.30 -11.70
N GLU A 48 -18.36 -4.86 -12.60
CA GLU A 48 -16.90 -4.86 -12.44
C GLU A 48 -16.35 -3.42 -12.42
N LEU A 49 -16.83 -2.57 -13.32
CA LEU A 49 -16.42 -1.17 -13.38
C LEU A 49 -16.82 -0.40 -12.10
N GLN A 50 -18.01 -0.67 -11.57
CA GLN A 50 -18.47 -0.07 -10.31
C GLN A 50 -17.63 -0.56 -9.11
N ALA A 51 -17.35 -1.86 -9.04
CA ALA A 51 -16.51 -2.44 -8.02
C ALA A 51 -15.09 -1.87 -8.06
N ASP A 52 -14.54 -1.65 -9.26
CA ASP A 52 -13.24 -1.03 -9.44
C ASP A 52 -13.22 0.42 -8.93
N LEU A 53 -14.24 1.22 -9.22
CA LEU A 53 -14.38 2.57 -8.68
C LEU A 53 -14.49 2.58 -7.15
N ALA A 54 -15.25 1.64 -6.57
CA ALA A 54 -15.34 1.50 -5.12
C ALA A 54 -14.00 1.12 -4.50
N ARG A 55 -13.25 0.20 -5.14
CA ARG A 55 -11.89 -0.18 -4.72
C ARG A 55 -10.96 1.02 -4.76
N GLN A 56 -10.93 1.78 -5.86
CA GLN A 56 -10.10 2.97 -6.00
C GLN A 56 -10.37 4.00 -4.90
N ARG A 57 -11.65 4.22 -4.54
CA ARG A 57 -12.02 5.13 -3.43
C ARG A 57 -11.45 4.64 -2.09
N ARG A 58 -11.59 3.34 -1.78
CA ARG A 58 -11.03 2.74 -0.55
C ARG A 58 -9.51 2.87 -0.50
N VAL A 59 -8.83 2.57 -1.62
CA VAL A 59 -7.37 2.68 -1.71
C VAL A 59 -6.90 4.11 -1.48
N LYS A 60 -7.56 5.11 -2.09
CA LYS A 60 -7.22 6.53 -1.88
C LYS A 60 -7.37 6.94 -0.43
N MET A 61 -8.45 6.52 0.23
CA MET A 61 -8.68 6.79 1.64
C MET A 61 -7.59 6.15 2.52
N ASN A 62 -7.26 4.88 2.28
CA ASN A 62 -6.22 4.18 3.02
C ASN A 62 -4.84 4.81 2.81
N ALA A 63 -4.53 5.20 1.57
CA ALA A 63 -3.29 5.88 1.24
C ALA A 63 -3.16 7.20 2.01
N ALA A 64 -4.23 8.01 2.08
CA ALA A 64 -4.23 9.26 2.84
C ALA A 64 -4.00 9.02 4.35
N ILE A 65 -4.58 7.97 4.92
CA ILE A 65 -4.36 7.59 6.32
C ILE A 65 -2.90 7.21 6.56
N LEU A 66 -2.31 6.41 5.68
CA LEU A 66 -0.91 5.99 5.78
C LEU A 66 0.05 7.17 5.63
N GLU A 67 -0.21 8.06 4.66
CA GLU A 67 0.58 9.26 4.46
C GLU A 67 0.56 10.19 5.68
N ALA A 68 -0.61 10.37 6.31
CA ALA A 68 -0.71 11.14 7.55
C ALA A 68 0.07 10.51 8.72
N LYS A 69 0.13 9.17 8.79
CA LYS A 69 0.94 8.46 9.81
C LYS A 69 2.43 8.61 9.52
N ASP A 70 2.83 8.41 8.28
CA ASP A 70 4.22 8.54 7.82
C ASP A 70 4.75 9.97 8.01
N GLN A 71 3.95 11.00 7.75
CA GLN A 71 4.32 12.39 8.04
C GLN A 71 4.55 12.64 9.53
N LYS A 72 3.71 12.11 10.42
CA LYS A 72 3.89 12.21 11.88
C LYS A 72 5.15 11.48 12.34
N GLU A 73 5.38 10.28 11.83
CA GLU A 73 6.57 9.51 12.16
C GLU A 73 7.84 10.21 11.67
N ARG A 74 7.83 10.72 10.43
CA ARG A 74 8.94 11.51 9.87
C ARG A 74 9.24 12.73 10.74
N ALA A 75 8.22 13.45 11.21
CA ALA A 75 8.40 14.59 12.11
C ALA A 75 8.99 14.18 13.47
N ASN A 76 8.53 13.06 14.05
CA ASN A 76 9.08 12.54 15.30
C ASN A 76 10.54 12.10 15.15
N ARG A 77 10.87 11.39 14.06
CA ARG A 77 12.25 10.99 13.74
C ARG A 77 13.14 12.22 13.54
N ALA A 78 12.68 13.23 12.81
CA ALA A 78 13.42 14.47 12.64
C ALA A 78 13.68 15.17 14.00
N ARG A 79 12.71 15.16 14.91
CA ARG A 79 12.88 15.74 16.26
C ARG A 79 13.88 14.97 17.12
N LEU A 80 13.92 13.65 17.00
CA LEU A 80 14.85 12.79 17.74
C LEU A 80 16.28 12.85 17.19
N VAL A 81 16.45 13.09 15.89
CA VAL A 81 17.76 13.26 15.24
C VAL A 81 18.30 14.70 15.39
N ALA A 82 17.42 15.67 15.64
CA ALA A 82 17.78 17.08 15.84
C ALA A 82 18.09 17.46 17.31
N PRO A 83 19.02 16.74 17.98
CA PRO A 83 19.95 17.43 18.87
C PRO A 83 21.37 16.85 18.74
N SER A 84 22.19 17.39 17.82
CA SER A 84 23.65 17.24 17.88
C SER A 84 24.45 18.29 17.06
N LEU A 85 23.88 19.45 16.74
CA LEU A 85 24.62 20.49 16.01
C LEU A 85 24.85 21.81 16.77
N HIS A 86 24.35 21.97 18.00
CA HIS A 86 24.59 23.17 18.80
C HIS A 86 24.73 22.88 20.30
N SER A 87 25.78 22.16 20.69
CA SER A 87 26.26 22.22 22.09
C SER A 87 27.58 21.46 22.24
N GLU A 88 28.67 22.03 21.72
CA GLU A 88 30.01 21.75 22.22
C GLU A 88 30.81 23.05 22.28
N THR A 89 30.61 23.80 23.36
CA THR A 89 31.66 24.62 23.96
C THR A 89 31.57 24.40 25.47
N GLU A 90 32.52 23.59 25.95
CA GLU A 90 33.13 23.62 27.27
C GLU A 90 32.41 23.02 28.51
N LYS A 91 33.03 21.91 28.97
CA LYS A 91 33.61 21.65 30.31
C LYS A 91 32.85 20.80 31.35
N GLU A 92 33.50 19.66 31.61
CA GLU A 92 33.87 19.06 32.90
C GLU A 92 32.83 18.31 33.79
N ALA A 93 33.01 16.97 33.74
CA ALA A 93 33.22 16.04 34.86
C ALA A 93 32.01 15.46 35.65
N PRO A 94 32.16 14.21 36.15
CA PRO A 94 31.04 13.29 36.35
C PRO A 94 30.59 13.20 37.81
N SER A 95 29.30 12.94 38.03
CA SER A 95 28.80 12.47 39.33
C SER A 95 27.78 11.36 39.16
N ALA A 96 27.86 10.44 40.12
CA ALA A 96 27.46 9.06 40.02
C ALA A 96 25.95 8.82 40.16
N SER A 97 25.55 7.63 39.68
CA SER A 97 24.47 6.77 40.19
C SER A 97 23.17 7.43 40.64
N GLN A 98 22.08 7.07 39.95
CA GLN A 98 21.09 6.19 40.59
C GLN A 98 20.19 5.50 39.56
N ASN A 99 20.30 4.17 39.57
CA ASN A 99 19.30 3.24 39.08
C ASN A 99 17.99 3.46 39.84
N VAL A 100 16.91 3.76 39.12
CA VAL A 100 15.55 3.46 39.56
C VAL A 100 14.76 2.93 38.37
N SER A 101 14.73 1.59 38.29
CA SER A 101 13.68 0.85 37.59
C SER A 101 12.33 1.36 38.06
N THR A 102 11.53 1.89 37.13
CA THR A 102 10.09 2.05 37.35
C THR A 102 9.37 1.38 36.20
N ASN A 103 9.12 0.10 36.39
CA ASN A 103 8.08 -0.64 35.69
C ASN A 103 6.75 0.08 35.93
N GLN A 104 6.22 0.74 34.91
CA GLN A 104 4.78 1.04 34.85
C GLN A 104 4.18 0.30 33.66
N LYS A 105 3.82 -0.95 33.97
CA LYS A 105 2.83 -1.75 33.27
C LYS A 105 1.50 -0.97 33.32
N LEU A 106 1.20 -0.24 32.25
CA LEU A 106 -0.09 0.41 32.10
C LEU A 106 -1.12 -0.67 31.77
N GLU A 107 -1.91 -1.00 32.78
CA GLU A 107 -3.01 -1.96 32.68
C GLU A 107 -4.09 -1.44 31.73
N ARG A 108 -4.34 -2.23 30.70
CA ARG A 108 -5.46 -2.06 29.77
C ARG A 108 -6.67 -2.76 30.40
N PRO A 109 -7.86 -2.13 30.48
CA PRO A 109 -9.03 -2.82 31.01
C PRO A 109 -9.46 -3.92 30.04
N GLU A 110 -9.44 -5.17 30.53
CA GLU A 110 -10.40 -6.23 30.18
C GLU A 110 -11.82 -5.65 30.29
N SER A 111 -12.78 -5.91 29.41
CA SER A 111 -13.24 -7.24 29.06
C SER A 111 -14.36 -7.13 28.00
N ASP A 112 -14.35 -8.03 27.02
CA ASP A 112 -15.56 -8.75 26.59
C ASP A 112 -15.11 -9.95 25.75
N HIS A 113 -14.82 -11.05 26.45
CA HIS A 113 -14.46 -12.33 25.86
C HIS A 113 -15.72 -13.11 25.49
N ARG A 114 -16.01 -13.20 24.19
CA ARG A 114 -16.87 -14.24 23.62
C ARG A 114 -16.00 -15.50 23.43
N PRO A 115 -16.34 -16.66 24.02
CA PRO A 115 -15.53 -17.86 23.86
C PRO A 115 -15.81 -18.48 22.47
N GLY A 116 -14.80 -18.55 21.59
CA GLY A 116 -14.92 -19.40 20.40
C GLY A 116 -14.14 -19.05 19.14
N GLN A 117 -13.41 -17.93 19.05
CA GLN A 117 -12.60 -17.65 17.86
C GLN A 117 -11.13 -17.51 18.25
N GLN A 118 -10.38 -18.61 18.06
CA GLN A 118 -8.93 -18.55 17.93
C GLN A 118 -8.61 -17.70 16.69
N THR A 119 -8.51 -16.39 16.87
CA THR A 119 -7.84 -15.52 15.91
C THR A 119 -6.37 -15.91 15.90
N ARG A 120 -6.00 -16.82 14.99
CA ARG A 120 -4.61 -16.98 14.58
C ARG A 120 -4.16 -15.64 14.03
N ASP A 121 -3.25 -14.98 14.73
CA ASP A 121 -2.60 -13.79 14.22
C ASP A 121 -1.65 -14.23 13.09
N PRO A 122 -1.95 -13.91 11.82
CA PRO A 122 -1.14 -14.36 10.69
C PRO A 122 0.28 -13.77 10.72
N TRP A 123 0.51 -12.71 11.51
CA TRP A 123 1.82 -12.09 11.64
C TRP A 123 2.69 -12.73 12.73
N ALA A 124 2.09 -13.39 13.72
CA ALA A 124 2.82 -14.07 14.79
C ALA A 124 3.49 -15.37 14.31
N GLU A 125 2.99 -15.98 13.23
CA GLU A 125 3.64 -17.13 12.57
C GLU A 125 4.79 -16.70 11.66
N ALA A 126 4.70 -15.52 11.03
CA ALA A 126 5.74 -15.01 10.14
C ALA A 126 7.06 -14.70 10.87
N SER A 127 7.02 -14.31 12.15
CA SER A 127 8.23 -14.05 12.95
C SER A 127 8.95 -15.31 13.45
N LYS A 128 8.41 -16.51 13.20
CA LYS A 128 9.02 -17.79 13.63
C LYS A 128 9.89 -18.44 12.57
N GLY A 129 9.92 -17.88 11.35
CA GLY A 129 10.81 -18.34 10.28
C GLY A 129 12.19 -17.71 10.38
N THR A 130 13.23 -18.51 10.24
CA THR A 130 14.58 -18.03 9.94
C THR A 130 14.53 -17.32 8.58
N ASP A 131 14.56 -15.99 8.61
CA ASP A 131 14.55 -15.10 7.44
C ASP A 131 15.93 -15.14 6.77
N GLU A 132 16.25 -16.26 6.12
CA GLU A 132 17.40 -16.34 5.22
C GLU A 132 16.93 -16.06 3.79
N PRO A 133 17.46 -15.00 3.13
CA PRO A 133 17.09 -14.70 1.76
C PRO A 133 17.59 -15.83 0.84
N GLN A 134 16.66 -16.65 0.35
CA GLN A 134 16.99 -17.61 -0.70
C GLN A 134 17.35 -16.86 -1.99
N SER A 135 18.49 -17.20 -2.59
CA SER A 135 18.91 -16.66 -3.87
C SER A 135 17.96 -17.13 -4.99
N TRP A 136 17.33 -16.16 -5.65
CA TRP A 136 16.44 -16.43 -6.78
C TRP A 136 17.23 -17.08 -7.93
N SER A 137 16.84 -18.31 -8.29
CA SER A 137 17.45 -19.08 -9.39
C SER A 137 16.43 -19.27 -10.51
N PRO A 138 16.60 -18.65 -11.70
CA PRO A 138 15.66 -18.80 -12.79
C PRO A 138 15.73 -20.21 -13.41
N VAL A 139 14.58 -20.89 -13.53
CA VAL A 139 14.46 -22.16 -14.25
C VAL A 139 14.23 -21.86 -15.73
N ALA A 140 15.25 -22.08 -16.56
CA ALA A 140 15.08 -22.04 -18.01
C ALA A 140 14.28 -23.29 -18.45
N GLY A 141 13.01 -23.10 -18.84
CA GLY A 141 12.22 -24.17 -19.43
C GLY A 141 12.83 -24.64 -20.73
N ARG A 142 13.23 -25.92 -20.81
CA ARG A 142 13.63 -26.53 -22.09
C ARG A 142 12.41 -26.66 -23.00
N ARG A 143 12.58 -26.22 -24.25
CA ARG A 143 11.65 -26.41 -25.36
C ARG A 143 11.70 -27.84 -25.88
#